data_AF-A0A482PU61-F1
#
_entry.id   AF-A0A482PU61-F1
#
_cell.length_a   1.000
_cell.length_b   1.000
_cell.length_c   1.000
_cell.angle_alpha   90.00
_cell.angle_beta   90.00
_cell.angle_gamma   90.00
#
_symmetry.space_group_name_H-M   'P 1'
#
loop_
_entity.id
_entity.type
_entity.pdbx_description
1 polymer ?
#
loop_
_entity_poly.entity_id
_entity_poly.type
_entity_poly.pdbx_seq_one_letter_code
_entity_poly.pdbx_strand_id
1 'polypeptide(L)'
;MKQKENTAIALVEAAVPGRPFKFGLTQVVALHVSGECGEIKARTQYADGENRYLVYYQDARKAAQLKWFGESMLEMIEDVRHPGMPVFAVTELPDDATVSDTRKGV
;
A
#
# COMPACT_ATOMS: atom_id res chain seq x y z
N MET A 1 -26.96 37.98 35.50
CA MET A 1 -27.35 37.40 34.20
C MET A 1 -26.42 36.25 33.91
N LYS A 2 -26.93 35.01 33.86
CA LYS A 2 -26.12 33.81 33.69
C LYS A 2 -25.73 33.65 32.23
N GLN A 3 -24.43 33.51 31.98
CA GLN A 3 -23.86 33.23 30.68
C GLN A 3 -24.35 31.84 30.26
N LYS A 4 -25.09 31.76 29.14
CA LYS A 4 -25.49 30.48 28.56
C LYS A 4 -24.25 29.85 27.95
N GLU A 5 -23.88 28.69 28.47
CA GLU A 5 -22.83 27.84 27.92
C GLU A 5 -23.21 27.47 26.48
N ASN A 6 -22.36 27.83 25.54
CA ASN A 6 -22.48 27.37 24.16
C ASN A 6 -22.04 25.91 24.14
N THR A 7 -23.00 24.99 24.19
CA THR A 7 -22.76 23.57 23.91
C THR A 7 -22.31 23.44 22.46
N ALA A 8 -20.99 23.38 22.26
CA ALA A 8 -20.42 22.91 21.01
C ALA A 8 -20.92 21.47 20.81
N ILE A 9 -21.85 21.30 19.88
CA ILE A 9 -22.21 19.99 19.36
C ILE A 9 -20.93 19.46 18.73
N ALA A 10 -20.24 18.58 19.45
CA ALA A 10 -19.15 17.81 18.89
C ALA A 10 -19.75 16.99 17.76
N LEU A 11 -19.53 17.43 16.52
CA LEU A 11 -19.65 16.58 15.36
C LEU A 11 -18.56 15.53 15.52
N VAL A 12 -18.86 14.46 16.24
CA VAL A 12 -18.14 13.21 16.12
C VAL A 12 -18.54 12.69 14.75
N GLU A 13 -17.92 13.20 13.69
CA GLU A 13 -17.71 12.35 12.52
C GLU A 13 -16.94 11.16 13.08
N ALA A 14 -17.64 10.07 13.35
CA ALA A 14 -17.02 8.81 13.67
C ALA A 14 -16.16 8.51 12.44
N ALA A 15 -14.87 8.82 12.52
CA ALA A 15 -13.88 8.29 11.61
C ALA A 15 -14.09 6.79 11.70
N VAL A 16 -14.79 6.22 10.71
CA VAL A 16 -14.85 4.77 10.54
C VAL A 16 -13.38 4.39 10.49
N PRO A 17 -12.85 3.63 11.48
CA PRO A 17 -11.43 3.32 11.50
C PRO A 17 -11.13 2.66 10.16
N GLY A 18 -10.36 3.37 9.34
CA GLY A 18 -10.16 2.97 7.96
C GLY A 18 -9.60 1.55 7.93
N ARG A 19 -10.09 0.74 6.99
CA ARG A 19 -9.60 -0.63 6.80
C ARG A 19 -8.07 -0.60 6.68
N PRO A 20 -7.33 -1.47 7.37
CA PRO A 20 -5.87 -1.49 7.26
C PRO A 20 -5.46 -1.72 5.81
N PHE A 21 -4.39 -1.05 5.37
CA PHE A 21 -3.86 -1.27 4.02
C PHE A 21 -3.24 -2.67 3.92
N LYS A 22 -3.72 -3.48 2.98
CA LYS A 22 -3.15 -4.80 2.65
C LYS A 22 -1.73 -4.70 2.09
N PHE A 23 -1.42 -3.63 1.35
CA PHE A 23 -0.12 -3.47 0.69
C PHE A 23 0.69 -2.28 1.23
N GLY A 24 2.00 -2.45 1.27
CA GLY A 24 2.98 -1.44 1.69
C GLY A 24 3.36 -0.46 0.58
N LEU A 25 3.93 0.68 0.95
CA LEU A 25 4.67 1.51 0.00
C LEU A 25 5.89 0.73 -0.50
N THR A 26 6.31 1.03 -1.74
CA THR A 26 7.41 0.36 -2.47
C THR A 26 7.22 -1.14 -2.70
N GLN A 27 6.13 -1.74 -2.22
CA GLN A 27 5.80 -3.13 -2.50
C GLN A 27 5.51 -3.30 -4.00
N VAL A 28 6.02 -4.39 -4.57
CA VAL A 28 5.72 -4.81 -5.94
C VAL A 28 4.45 -5.66 -5.92
N VAL A 29 3.50 -5.29 -6.77
CA VAL A 29 2.21 -5.96 -6.94
C VAL A 29 1.98 -6.26 -8.41
N ALA A 30 1.16 -7.27 -8.69
CA ALA A 30 0.68 -7.56 -10.02
C ALA A 30 -0.76 -7.04 -10.20
N LEU A 31 -1.06 -6.51 -11.39
CA LEU A 31 -2.44 -6.23 -11.77
C LEU A 31 -3.16 -7.56 -12.04
N HIS A 32 -4.25 -7.84 -11.32
CA HIS A 32 -4.95 -9.13 -11.36
C HIS A 32 -5.36 -9.58 -12.78
N VAL A 33 -5.77 -8.63 -13.63
CA VAL A 33 -6.28 -8.94 -14.98
C VAL A 33 -5.16 -9.14 -16.01
N SER A 34 -4.09 -8.35 -15.95
CA SER A 34 -3.03 -8.36 -16.98
C SER A 34 -1.77 -9.10 -16.56
N GLY A 35 -1.56 -9.32 -15.26
CA GLY A 35 -0.30 -9.81 -14.71
C GLY A 35 0.85 -8.79 -14.77
N GLU A 36 0.59 -7.55 -15.18
CA GLU A 36 1.62 -6.50 -15.23
C GLU A 36 2.07 -6.14 -13.81
N CYS A 37 3.37 -6.13 -13.59
CA CYS A 37 3.95 -5.83 -12.29
C CYS A 37 4.24 -4.34 -12.15
N GLY A 38 3.99 -3.80 -10.96
CA GLY A 38 4.28 -2.41 -10.65
C GLY A 38 4.53 -2.17 -9.17
N GLU A 39 5.04 -0.99 -8.87
CA GLU A 39 5.38 -0.56 -7.52
C GLU A 39 4.32 0.38 -6.95
N ILE A 40 3.95 0.17 -5.68
CA ILE A 40 3.05 1.08 -4.97
C ILE A 40 3.79 2.37 -4.57
N LYS A 41 3.30 3.51 -5.07
CA LYS A 41 3.83 4.84 -4.79
C LYS A 41 2.98 5.64 -3.79
N ALA A 42 1.68 5.38 -3.71
CA ALA A 42 0.79 6.05 -2.77
C ALA A 42 -0.39 5.15 -2.38
N ARG A 43 -1.03 5.51 -1.26
CA ARG A 43 -2.16 4.79 -0.67
C ARG A 43 -3.24 5.79 -0.28
N THR A 44 -4.49 5.44 -0.48
CA THR A 44 -5.65 6.25 -0.08
C THR A 44 -6.84 5.36 0.23
N GLN A 45 -7.84 5.91 0.90
CA GLN A 45 -9.13 5.28 1.14
C GLN A 45 -10.23 6.28 0.79
N TYR A 46 -11.18 5.87 -0.03
CA TYR A 46 -12.37 6.69 -0.32
C TYR A 46 -13.53 6.32 0.60
N ALA A 47 -14.62 7.09 0.51
CA ALA A 47 -15.83 6.86 1.31
C ALA A 47 -16.53 5.51 1.00
N ASP A 48 -16.25 4.90 -0.16
CA ASP A 48 -16.63 3.50 -0.47
C ASP A 48 -15.89 2.47 0.42
N GLY A 49 -14.89 2.95 1.15
CA GLY A 49 -14.02 2.27 2.08
C GLY A 49 -12.97 1.38 1.41
N GLU A 50 -13.02 1.11 0.10
CA GLU A 50 -11.98 0.29 -0.51
C GLU A 50 -10.64 1.04 -0.47
N ASN A 51 -9.60 0.37 0.00
CA ASN A 51 -8.25 0.91 -0.11
C ASN A 51 -7.87 0.99 -1.58
N ARG A 52 -7.22 2.10 -1.96
CA ARG A 52 -6.68 2.29 -3.30
C ARG A 52 -5.20 2.57 -3.24
N TYR A 53 -4.53 2.16 -4.30
CA TYR A 53 -3.08 2.18 -4.43
C TYR A 53 -2.71 2.83 -5.76
N LEU A 54 -1.78 3.78 -5.72
CA LEU A 54 -1.18 4.38 -6.91
C LEU A 54 -0.02 3.48 -7.32
N VAL A 55 -0.15 2.81 -8.46
CA VAL A 55 0.85 1.86 -8.94
C VAL A 55 1.60 2.47 -10.12
N TYR A 56 2.92 2.44 -10.04
CA TYR A 56 3.83 2.75 -11.15
C TYR A 56 4.22 1.43 -11.84
N TYR A 57 3.84 1.25 -13.10
CA TYR A 57 4.02 -0.03 -13.81
C TYR A 57 4.39 0.21 -15.29
N GLN A 58 4.91 -0.83 -15.94
CA GLN A 58 5.11 -0.83 -17.39
C GLN A 58 3.95 -1.58 -18.05
N ASP A 59 3.29 -0.93 -19.01
CA ASP A 59 2.21 -1.57 -19.76
C ASP A 59 2.72 -2.50 -20.88
N ALA A 60 1.80 -3.23 -21.51
CA ALA A 60 2.07 -4.11 -22.66
C ALA A 60 2.74 -3.41 -23.86
N ARG A 61 2.66 -2.07 -23.95
CA ARG A 61 3.31 -1.25 -24.98
C ARG A 61 4.69 -0.76 -24.55
N LYS A 62 5.20 -1.26 -23.43
CA LYS A 62 6.47 -0.88 -22.82
C LYS A 62 6.51 0.58 -22.33
N ALA A 63 5.35 1.21 -22.18
CA ALA A 63 5.25 2.57 -21.65
C ALA A 63 5.09 2.56 -20.13
N ALA A 64 5.72 3.52 -19.47
CA ALA A 64 5.56 3.72 -18.04
C ALA A 64 4.20 4.38 -17.75
N GLN A 65 3.47 3.81 -16.81
CA GLN A 65 2.14 4.25 -16.39
C GLN A 65 2.12 4.52 -14.88
N LEU A 66 1.29 5.46 -14.46
CA LEU A 66 1.05 5.77 -13.05
C LEU A 66 -0.47 5.91 -12.83
N LYS A 67 -1.09 4.94 -12.15
CA LYS A 67 -2.56 4.85 -12.06
C LYS A 67 -3.04 4.30 -10.72
N TRP A 68 -4.22 4.76 -10.30
CA TRP A 68 -4.91 4.26 -9.12
C TRP A 68 -5.68 2.96 -9.42
N PHE A 69 -5.50 1.97 -8.54
CA PHE A 69 -6.21 0.70 -8.54
C PHE A 69 -6.85 0.43 -7.18
N GLY A 70 -7.98 -0.25 -7.16
CA GLY A 70 -8.58 -0.78 -5.93
C GLY A 70 -7.77 -1.95 -5.37
N GLU A 71 -7.84 -2.18 -4.07
CA GLU A 71 -7.19 -3.32 -3.40
C GLU A 71 -7.55 -4.66 -4.05
N SER A 72 -8.79 -4.80 -4.51
CA SER A 72 -9.30 -5.99 -5.18
C SER A 72 -8.69 -6.25 -6.56
N MET A 73 -8.04 -5.25 -7.17
CA MET A 73 -7.45 -5.35 -8.51
C MET A 73 -5.96 -5.75 -8.47
N LEU A 74 -5.40 -5.94 -7.27
CA LEU A 74 -3.97 -6.13 -7.06
C LEU A 74 -3.69 -7.46 -6.36
N GLU A 75 -2.60 -8.10 -6.77
CA GLU A 75 -2.07 -9.32 -6.16
C GLU A 75 -0.67 -9.07 -5.59
N MET A 76 -0.39 -9.67 -4.43
CA MET A 76 0.94 -9.65 -3.85
C MET A 76 1.88 -10.49 -4.70
N ILE A 77 3.04 -9.94 -5.06
CA ILE A 77 4.14 -10.74 -5.60
C ILE A 77 4.98 -11.23 -4.43
N GLU A 78 5.18 -12.55 -4.38
CA GLU A 78 5.97 -13.22 -3.36
C GLU A 78 7.40 -13.44 -3.82
N ASP A 79 8.35 -13.38 -2.88
CA ASP A 79 9.72 -13.84 -3.12
C ASP A 79 9.72 -15.37 -3.25
N VAL A 80 10.14 -15.86 -4.41
CA VAL A 80 10.27 -17.31 -4.68
C VAL A 80 11.18 -18.01 -3.68
N ARG A 81 12.18 -17.31 -3.13
CA ARG A 81 13.11 -17.85 -2.12
C ARG A 81 12.49 -17.88 -0.72
N HIS A 82 11.42 -17.12 -0.48
CA HIS A 82 10.75 -16.97 0.81
C HIS A 82 9.22 -16.89 0.63
N PRO A 83 8.53 -18.04 0.44
CA PRO A 83 7.09 -18.07 0.23
C PRO A 83 6.32 -17.27 1.30
N GLY A 84 5.33 -16.48 0.87
CA GLY A 84 4.56 -15.59 1.73
C GLY A 84 5.24 -14.26 2.08
N MET A 85 6.48 -14.00 1.64
CA MET A 85 7.12 -12.69 1.83
C MET A 85 6.89 -11.76 0.63
N PRO A 86 6.36 -10.55 0.84
CA PRO A 86 6.16 -9.60 -0.25
C PRO A 86 7.49 -9.09 -0.82
N VAL A 87 7.54 -8.92 -2.13
CA VAL A 87 8.65 -8.28 -2.84
C VAL A 87 8.51 -6.77 -2.75
N PHE A 88 9.61 -6.07 -2.48
CA PHE A 88 9.69 -4.61 -2.54
C PHE A 88 10.62 -4.18 -3.68
N ALA A 89 10.31 -3.07 -4.31
CA ALA A 89 11.14 -2.49 -5.36
C ALA A 89 12.53 -2.21 -4.78
N VAL A 90 13.54 -2.78 -5.43
CA VAL A 90 14.93 -2.64 -5.03
C VAL A 90 15.33 -1.17 -5.22
N THR A 91 15.62 -0.50 -4.13
CA THR A 91 16.67 0.53 -4.15
C THR A 91 17.98 -0.24 -4.02
N GLU A 92 18.97 0.02 -4.87
CA GLU A 92 20.30 -0.58 -4.66
C GLU A 92 20.71 -0.35 -3.20
N LEU A 93 20.93 -1.45 -2.50
CA LEU A 93 21.49 -1.39 -1.16
C LEU A 93 22.88 -0.74 -1.30
N PRO A 94 23.20 0.31 -0.54
CA PRO A 94 24.54 0.88 -0.59
C PRO A 94 25.56 -0.21 -0.25
N ASP A 95 26.77 -0.10 -0.81
CA ASP A 95 27.80 -1.14 -0.76
C ASP A 95 28.18 -1.60 0.66
N ASP A 96 27.89 -0.78 1.67
CA ASP A 96 28.15 -1.02 3.09
C ASP A 96 26.95 -1.59 3.87
N ALA A 97 25.80 -1.80 3.23
CA ALA A 97 24.61 -2.31 3.89
C ALA A 97 24.69 -3.82 4.14
N THR A 98 24.67 -4.21 5.42
CA THR A 98 24.60 -5.62 5.82
C THR A 98 23.16 -6.08 6.01
N VAL A 99 22.73 -7.12 5.29
CA VAL A 99 21.45 -7.80 5.54
C VAL A 99 21.65 -8.82 6.66
N SER A 100 21.09 -8.56 7.84
CA SER A 100 21.07 -9.53 8.94
C SER A 100 19.82 -10.41 8.85
N ASP A 101 20.01 -11.70 8.56
CA ASP A 101 18.94 -12.69 8.69
C ASP A 101 18.75 -13.08 10.17
N THR A 102 17.68 -12.59 10.80
CA THR A 102 17.36 -12.91 12.18
C THR A 102 16.71 -14.29 12.36
N ARG A 103 16.55 -15.09 11.30
CA ARG A 103 15.94 -16.44 11.37
C ARG A 103 16.94 -17.57 11.62
N LYS A 104 18.20 -17.28 11.96
CA LYS A 104 19.11 -18.28 12.53
C LYS A 104 19.06 -18.28 14.05
N GLY A 105 18.12 -19.06 14.59
CA GLY A 105 18.19 -19.51 15.98
C GLY A 105 16.84 -19.71 16.66
N VAL A 106 16.19 -20.85 16.38
CA VAL A 106 15.59 -21.77 17.37
C VAL A 106 15.63 -23.17 16.77
#